data_AF-A0A2N2WUR7-F1
#
_entry.id   AF-A0A2N2WUR7-F1
#
_cell.length_a   1.000
_cell.length_b   1.000
_cell.length_c   1.000
_cell.angle_alpha   90.00
_cell.angle_beta   90.00
_cell.angle_gamma   90.00
#
_symmetry.space_group_name_H-M   'P 1'
#
loop_
_entity.id
_entity.type
_entity.pdbx_description
1 polymer ?
#
loop_
_entity_poly.entity_id
_entity_poly.type
_entity_poly.pdbx_seq_one_letter_code
_entity_poly.pdbx_strand_id
1 'polypeptide(L)'
;MYKKLQFTTILNYVVFTMVIGFVFSCQKENIENKNDLKSDRQESVFTKNGMLVFKNLESFEKTTNMISNFDDNQRENWEDLLGFESQRRIVSKIMKEELIHDSMCYLWYKDVNVETISELEKHFTCIINT
;
A
#
# COMPACT_ATOMS: atom_id res chain seq x y z
N MET A 1 21.02 10.98 -44.84
CA MET A 1 21.31 11.09 -43.39
C MET A 1 20.17 11.76 -42.60
N TYR A 2 19.53 12.81 -43.14
CA TYR A 2 18.38 13.49 -42.50
C TYR A 2 17.16 12.61 -42.18
N LYS A 3 16.84 11.61 -43.02
CA LYS A 3 15.67 10.71 -42.79
C LYS A 3 15.81 9.81 -41.53
N LYS A 4 17.04 9.45 -41.13
CA LYS A 4 17.26 8.66 -39.91
C LYS A 4 17.02 9.48 -38.64
N LEU A 5 17.38 10.76 -38.66
CA LEU A 5 17.25 11.65 -37.51
C LEU A 5 15.78 11.99 -37.21
N GLN A 6 14.97 12.19 -38.25
CA GLN A 6 13.52 12.43 -38.08
C GLN A 6 12.79 11.23 -37.50
N PHE A 7 13.19 10.01 -37.89
CA PHE A 7 12.56 8.79 -37.38
C PHE A 7 12.81 8.58 -35.88
N THR A 8 14.04 8.84 -35.41
CA THR A 8 14.37 8.73 -33.98
C THR A 8 13.62 9.73 -33.11
N THR A 9 13.39 10.95 -33.59
CA THR A 9 12.65 11.97 -32.83
C THR A 9 11.17 11.61 -32.71
N ILE A 10 10.56 11.10 -33.78
CA ILE A 10 9.16 10.66 -33.77
C ILE A 10 8.98 9.47 -32.82
N LEU A 11 9.90 8.50 -32.87
CA LEU A 11 9.83 7.31 -32.00
C LEU A 11 9.92 7.69 -30.52
N ASN A 12 10.83 8.59 -30.14
CA ASN A 12 10.96 9.06 -28.76
C ASN A 12 9.71 9.80 -28.27
N TYR A 13 9.06 10.59 -29.15
CA TYR A 13 7.83 11.29 -28.80
C TYR A 13 6.64 10.34 -28.59
N VAL A 14 6.52 9.29 -29.41
CA VAL A 14 5.48 8.25 -29.26
C VAL A 14 5.67 7.48 -27.96
N VAL A 15 6.90 7.10 -27.61
CA VAL A 15 7.20 6.41 -26.35
C VAL A 15 6.87 7.31 -25.15
N PHE A 16 7.26 8.59 -25.20
CA PHE A 16 7.00 9.54 -24.13
C PHE A 16 5.50 9.79 -23.89
N THR A 17 4.72 9.93 -24.96
CA THR A 17 3.26 10.11 -24.86
C THR A 17 2.55 8.85 -24.37
N MET A 18 3.05 7.66 -24.71
CA MET A 18 2.50 6.39 -24.20
C MET A 18 2.72 6.25 -22.69
N VAL A 19 3.91 6.59 -22.18
CA VAL A 19 4.21 6.58 -20.73
C VAL A 19 3.31 7.55 -19.96
N ILE A 20 3.10 8.76 -20.48
CA ILE A 20 2.19 9.73 -19.86
C ILE A 20 0.75 9.20 -19.83
N GLY A 21 0.29 8.56 -20.91
CA GLY A 21 -1.05 7.96 -20.97
C GLY A 21 -1.29 6.88 -19.90
N PHE A 22 -0.29 6.06 -19.59
CA PHE A 22 -0.40 5.04 -18.53
C PHE A 22 -0.51 5.66 -17.13
N VAL A 23 0.19 6.77 -16.86
CA VAL A 23 0.12 7.44 -15.54
C VAL A 23 -1.25 8.10 -15.32
N PHE A 24 -1.92 8.58 -16.39
CA PHE A 24 -3.27 9.15 -16.29
C PHE A 24 -4.39 8.11 -16.32
N SER A 25 -4.12 6.87 -16.74
CA SER A 25 -5.12 5.79 -16.75
C SER A 25 -5.33 5.12 -15.39
N CYS A 26 -4.58 5.55 -14.36
CA CYS A 26 -4.82 5.21 -12.96
C CYS A 26 -5.84 6.19 -12.36
N GLN A 27 -7.10 6.13 -12.81
CA GLN A 27 -8.20 6.74 -12.08
C GLN A 27 -9.39 5.79 -11.94
N LYS A 28 -9.83 5.70 -10.69
CA LYS A 28 -11.20 5.49 -10.26
C LYS A 28 -11.63 4.03 -10.16
N GLU A 29 -11.13 3.36 -9.12
CA GLU A 29 -11.86 2.25 -8.52
C GLU A 29 -13.23 2.74 -8.03
N ASN A 30 -14.25 2.01 -8.45
CA ASN A 30 -15.64 2.19 -8.04
C ASN A 30 -15.76 2.00 -6.54
N ILE A 31 -16.12 3.08 -5.83
CA ILE A 31 -16.71 2.98 -4.50
C ILE A 31 -18.10 2.37 -4.70
N GLU A 32 -18.18 1.05 -4.60
CA GLU A 32 -19.44 0.37 -4.38
C GLU A 32 -20.04 0.90 -3.08
N ASN A 33 -21.22 1.50 -3.21
CA ASN A 33 -22.09 1.90 -2.10
C ASN A 33 -22.43 0.68 -1.23
N LYS A 34 -21.56 0.35 -0.27
CA LYS A 34 -21.96 -0.47 0.87
C LYS A 34 -22.66 0.43 1.88
N ASN A 35 -23.98 0.43 1.74
CA ASN A 35 -24.97 0.58 2.80
C ASN A 35 -24.80 1.79 3.72
N ASP A 36 -25.62 2.81 3.44
CA ASP A 36 -26.19 3.75 4.41
C ASP A 36 -26.88 2.97 5.56
N LEU A 37 -26.09 2.46 6.49
CA LEU A 37 -26.55 2.25 7.86
C LEU A 37 -26.36 3.59 8.56
N LYS A 38 -27.34 4.49 8.32
CA LYS A 38 -27.57 5.67 9.16
C LYS A 38 -27.96 5.19 10.55
N SER A 39 -26.96 4.80 11.32
CA SER A 39 -27.02 4.83 12.78
C SER A 39 -27.07 6.30 13.17
N ASP A 40 -28.17 6.71 13.80
CA ASP A 40 -28.46 8.06 14.32
C ASP A 40 -27.50 8.49 15.46
N ARG A 41 -26.32 7.87 15.54
CA ARG A 41 -25.19 8.38 16.30
C ARG A 41 -24.54 9.41 15.41
N GLN A 42 -24.59 10.66 15.87
CA GLN A 42 -23.80 11.75 15.32
C GLN A 42 -22.32 11.43 15.55
N GLU A 43 -21.77 10.49 14.77
CA GLU A 43 -20.38 10.08 14.87
C GLU A 43 -19.53 11.28 14.47
N SER A 44 -18.67 11.68 15.41
CA SER A 44 -17.78 12.83 15.28
C SER A 44 -16.74 12.67 14.18
N VAL A 45 -16.61 11.44 13.66
CA VAL A 45 -15.65 10.99 12.65
C VAL A 45 -16.33 10.00 11.72
N PHE A 46 -16.11 10.13 10.41
CA PHE A 46 -16.58 9.19 9.41
C PHE A 46 -15.59 9.10 8.24
N THR A 47 -15.72 8.08 7.40
CA THR A 47 -14.86 7.89 6.22
C THR A 47 -15.53 8.42 4.97
N LYS A 48 -14.80 9.20 4.17
CA LYS A 48 -15.24 9.67 2.85
C LYS A 48 -14.08 9.58 1.86
N ASN A 49 -14.26 8.77 0.80
CA ASN A 49 -13.24 8.54 -0.23
C ASN A 49 -11.89 8.07 0.34
N GLY A 50 -11.92 7.11 1.26
CA GLY A 50 -10.71 6.59 1.92
C GLY A 50 -10.04 7.55 2.90
N MET A 51 -10.64 8.70 3.20
CA MET A 51 -10.12 9.68 4.15
C MET A 51 -11.02 9.79 5.37
N LEU A 52 -10.42 9.98 6.54
CA LEU A 52 -11.15 10.34 7.76
C LEU A 52 -11.57 11.81 7.67
N VAL A 53 -12.87 12.05 7.87
CA VAL A 53 -13.47 13.37 7.93
C VAL A 53 -14.00 13.59 9.34
N PHE A 54 -13.55 14.68 9.95
CA PHE A 54 -13.91 15.09 11.30
C PHE A 54 -14.93 16.22 11.21
N LYS A 55 -15.94 16.20 12.09
CA LYS A 55 -16.96 17.26 12.12
C LYS A 55 -16.38 18.62 12.48
N ASN A 56 -15.40 18.66 13.38
CA ASN A 56 -14.72 19.85 13.86
C ASN A 56 -13.36 19.49 14.49
N LEU A 57 -12.59 20.52 14.89
CA LEU A 57 -11.27 20.36 15.51
C LEU A 57 -11.31 19.54 16.81
N GLU A 58 -12.31 19.79 17.67
CA GLU A 58 -12.50 19.05 18.93
C GLU A 58 -12.67 17.54 18.68
N SER A 59 -13.42 17.16 17.65
CA SER A 59 -13.61 15.77 17.24
C SER A 59 -12.30 15.13 16.79
N PHE A 60 -11.46 15.88 16.09
CA PHE A 60 -10.13 15.43 15.67
C PHE A 60 -9.21 15.20 16.86
N GLU A 61 -9.12 16.14 17.79
CA GLU A 61 -8.27 16.04 18.99
C GLU A 61 -8.71 14.87 19.87
N LYS A 62 -10.01 14.77 20.16
CA LYS A 62 -10.57 13.68 20.97
C LYS A 62 -10.28 12.32 20.35
N THR A 63 -10.46 12.19 19.04
CA THR A 63 -10.23 10.92 18.33
C THR A 63 -8.76 10.56 18.29
N THR A 64 -7.87 11.54 18.05
CA THR A 64 -6.42 11.32 18.03
C THR A 64 -5.92 10.87 19.39
N ASN A 65 -6.38 11.52 20.48
CA ASN A 65 -6.06 11.13 21.85
C ASN A 65 -6.64 9.76 22.23
N MET A 66 -7.81 9.39 21.71
CA MET A 66 -8.36 8.05 21.91
C MET A 66 -7.49 6.99 21.22
N ILE A 67 -7.18 7.21 19.94
CA ILE A 67 -6.43 6.28 19.09
C ILE A 67 -4.96 6.14 19.54
N SER A 68 -4.37 7.17 20.17
CA SER A 68 -3.01 7.08 20.70
C SER A 68 -2.88 6.10 21.86
N ASN A 69 -3.99 5.77 22.53
CA ASN A 69 -4.02 4.81 23.63
C ASN A 69 -4.45 3.39 23.20
N PHE A 70 -4.71 3.18 21.89
CA PHE A 70 -5.08 1.87 21.37
C PHE A 70 -3.86 0.99 21.17
N ASP A 71 -4.01 -0.29 21.51
CA ASP A 71 -3.13 -1.33 20.99
C ASP A 71 -3.40 -1.62 19.49
N ASP A 72 -2.58 -2.49 18.91
CA ASP A 72 -2.64 -2.79 17.47
C ASP A 72 -4.00 -3.37 17.05
N ASN A 73 -4.57 -4.26 17.87
CA ASN A 73 -5.82 -4.95 17.57
C ASN A 73 -7.02 -4.01 17.73
N GLN A 74 -7.01 -3.18 18.79
CA GLN A 74 -8.04 -2.17 19.03
C GLN A 74 -8.08 -1.16 17.89
N ARG A 75 -6.92 -0.72 17.41
CA ARG A 75 -6.83 0.21 16.29
C ARG A 75 -7.30 -0.42 14.99
N GLU A 76 -6.90 -1.66 14.71
CA GLU A 76 -7.37 -2.38 13.52
C GLU A 76 -8.89 -2.57 13.51
N ASN A 77 -9.47 -2.98 14.65
CA ASN A 77 -10.92 -3.09 14.79
C ASN A 77 -11.63 -1.73 14.59
N TRP A 78 -11.06 -0.64 15.12
CA TRP A 78 -11.61 0.70 14.93
C TRP A 78 -11.57 1.15 13.46
N GLU A 79 -10.46 0.86 12.76
CA GLU A 79 -10.30 1.10 11.32
C GLU A 79 -11.35 0.31 10.51
N ASP A 80 -11.53 -0.99 10.82
CA ASP A 80 -12.50 -1.86 10.16
C ASP A 80 -13.95 -1.37 10.34
N LEU A 81 -14.30 -0.93 11.56
CA LEU A 81 -15.63 -0.38 11.86
C LEU A 81 -15.94 0.87 11.04
N LEU A 82 -14.93 1.68 10.71
CA LEU A 82 -15.08 2.89 9.91
C LEU A 82 -14.91 2.66 8.40
N GLY A 83 -14.56 1.45 7.97
CA GLY A 83 -14.18 1.17 6.59
C GLY A 83 -12.98 2.02 6.15
N PHE A 84 -12.04 2.26 7.05
CA PHE A 84 -10.83 3.05 6.83
C PHE A 84 -9.60 2.13 6.93
N GLU A 85 -8.56 2.39 6.13
CA GLU A 85 -7.28 1.72 6.24
C GLU A 85 -6.18 2.76 6.39
N SER A 86 -5.44 2.71 7.51
CA SER A 86 -4.36 3.66 7.74
C SER A 86 -3.05 3.23 7.07
N GLN A 87 -2.18 4.20 6.81
CA GLN A 87 -0.80 3.93 6.38
C GLN A 87 -0.06 3.01 7.36
N ARG A 88 -0.36 3.14 8.66
CA ARG A 88 0.22 2.27 9.70
C ARG A 88 -0.14 0.81 9.44
N ARG A 89 -1.41 0.50 9.16
CA ARG A 89 -1.88 -0.86 8.87
C ARG A 89 -1.19 -1.44 7.64
N ILE A 90 -1.03 -0.64 6.59
CA ILE A 90 -0.32 -1.03 5.37
C ILE A 90 1.14 -1.38 5.69
N VAL A 91 1.86 -0.50 6.40
CA VAL A 91 3.26 -0.75 6.80
C VAL A 91 3.36 -1.98 7.69
N SER A 92 2.46 -2.16 8.66
CA SER A 92 2.45 -3.34 9.52
C SER A 92 2.21 -4.64 8.76
N LYS A 93 1.37 -4.64 7.72
CA LYS A 93 1.18 -5.82 6.85
C LYS A 93 2.46 -6.16 6.10
N ILE A 94 3.08 -5.17 5.45
CA ILE A 94 4.36 -5.34 4.75
C ILE A 94 5.43 -5.89 5.70
N MET A 95 5.59 -5.29 6.89
CA MET A 95 6.59 -5.77 7.85
C MET A 95 6.34 -7.22 8.31
N LYS A 96 5.08 -7.63 8.47
CA LYS A 96 4.74 -9.02 8.82
C LYS A 96 5.08 -9.97 7.68
N GLU A 97 4.77 -9.59 6.44
CA GLU A 97 5.09 -10.36 5.24
C GLU A 97 6.60 -10.52 5.08
N GLU A 98 7.37 -9.44 5.24
CA GLU A 98 8.84 -9.45 5.22
C GLU A 98 9.42 -10.33 6.34
N LEU A 99 8.87 -10.28 7.57
CA LEU A 99 9.34 -11.14 8.67
C LEU A 99 9.09 -12.63 8.39
N ILE A 100 7.95 -12.97 7.79
CA ILE A 100 7.65 -14.35 7.38
C ILE A 100 8.63 -14.77 6.28
N HIS A 101 8.88 -13.89 5.32
CA HIS A 101 9.82 -14.10 4.23
C HIS A 101 11.24 -14.36 4.74
N ASP A 102 11.75 -13.48 5.62
CA ASP A 102 13.05 -13.64 6.27
C ASP A 102 13.14 -14.96 7.06
N SER A 103 12.08 -15.33 7.77
CA SER A 103 12.03 -16.58 8.53
C SER A 103 12.10 -17.81 7.63
N MET A 104 11.43 -17.78 6.47
CA MET A 104 11.47 -18.85 5.48
C MET A 104 12.86 -18.96 4.84
N CYS A 105 13.45 -17.83 4.46
CA CYS A 105 14.81 -17.78 3.92
C CYS A 105 15.82 -18.34 4.94
N TYR A 106 15.71 -17.97 6.22
CA TYR A 106 16.57 -18.52 7.28
C TYR A 106 16.48 -20.06 7.34
N LEU A 107 15.27 -20.61 7.34
CA LEU A 107 15.07 -22.07 7.41
C LEU A 107 15.69 -22.79 6.21
N TRP A 108 15.65 -22.20 5.03
CA TRP A 108 16.22 -22.79 3.82
C TRP A 108 17.75 -22.81 3.80
N TYR A 109 18.38 -21.79 4.39
CA TYR A 109 19.84 -21.67 4.40
C TYR A 109 20.51 -22.15 5.69
N LYS A 110 19.75 -22.53 6.72
CA LYS A 110 20.28 -22.91 8.04
C LYS A 110 21.36 -23.99 7.97
N ASP A 111 21.24 -24.94 7.05
CA ASP A 111 22.16 -26.08 6.89
C ASP A 111 23.02 -25.98 5.62
N VAL A 112 22.95 -24.85 4.89
CA VAL A 112 23.72 -24.62 3.67
C VAL A 112 24.93 -23.75 3.98
N ASN A 113 26.11 -24.11 3.47
CA ASN A 113 27.28 -23.24 3.59
C ASN A 113 27.08 -22.01 2.70
N VAL A 114 26.76 -20.87 3.34
CA VAL A 114 26.43 -19.60 2.69
C VAL A 114 27.61 -19.05 1.86
N GLU A 115 28.83 -19.50 2.11
CA GLU A 115 30.02 -19.16 1.33
C GLU A 115 30.06 -19.84 -0.04
N THR A 116 29.36 -20.98 -0.20
CA THR A 116 29.29 -21.72 -1.46
C THR A 116 28.17 -21.26 -2.39
N ILE A 117 27.23 -20.46 -1.87
CA ILE A 117 26.11 -19.93 -2.66
C ILE A 117 26.56 -18.65 -3.35
N SER A 118 26.41 -18.60 -4.67
CA SER A 118 26.73 -17.39 -5.44
C SER A 118 25.88 -16.20 -4.98
N GLU A 119 26.44 -14.99 -4.96
CA GLU A 119 25.68 -13.77 -4.57
C GLU A 119 24.42 -13.57 -5.43
N LEU A 120 24.46 -14.04 -6.68
CA LEU A 120 23.29 -14.03 -7.57
C LEU A 120 22.18 -14.96 -7.07
N GLU A 121 22.50 -16.20 -6.68
CA GLU A 121 21.50 -17.16 -6.19
C GLU A 121 20.86 -16.69 -4.88
N LYS A 122 21.62 -16.11 -3.95
CA LYS A 122 21.07 -15.57 -2.68
C LYS A 122 19.92 -14.61 -2.90
N HIS A 123 19.96 -13.81 -3.96
CA HIS A 123 18.93 -12.83 -4.29
C HIS A 123 17.76 -13.43 -5.08
N PHE A 124 17.96 -14.52 -5.85
CA PHE A 124 16.92 -15.13 -6.67
C PHE A 124 16.11 -16.21 -5.94
N THR A 125 16.69 -17.04 -5.07
CA THR A 125 15.94 -18.14 -4.44
C THR A 125 14.89 -17.68 -3.42
N CYS A 126 15.01 -16.48 -2.85
CA CYS A 126 13.98 -15.89 -2.00
C CYS A 126 12.89 -15.13 -2.79
N ILE A 127 13.11 -14.78 -4.07
CA ILE A 127 12.14 -14.02 -4.89
C ILE A 127 11.19 -14.95 -5.69
N ILE A 128 11.59 -16.19 -5.97
CA ILE A 128 10.91 -17.04 -6.97
C ILE A 128 9.62 -17.72 -6.47
N ASN A 129 9.27 -17.64 -5.17
CA ASN A 129 8.12 -18.37 -4.59
C ASN A 129 7.03 -17.51 -3.93
N THR A 130 7.04 -16.19 -4.11
CA THR A 130 5.90 -15.30 -3.84
C THR A 130 5.12 -15.03 -5.12
#